data_AF-S5ZW87-F1
#
_entry.id   AF-S5ZW87-F1
#
_cell.length_a   1.000
_cell.length_b   1.000
_cell.length_c   1.000
_cell.angle_alpha   90.00
_cell.angle_beta   90.00
_cell.angle_gamma   90.00
#
_symmetry.space_group_name_H-M   'P 1'
#
loop_
_entity.id
_entity.type
_entity.pdbx_description
1 polymer ?
#
loop_
_entity_poly.entity_id
_entity_poly.type
_entity_poly.pdbx_seq_one_letter_code
_entity_poly.pdbx_strand_id
1 'polypeptide(L)'
;MSNEEASQNIGQEVVFEILSNPVKRSILRILGERGEVSFTELKTELKTSTGNLYYNLDGMAGFVTKNEKRKYMLTEKGLKLYRFMIDEDARVRSMLMEKKGFLAYIEKYVLPVLVPENIVAVLYNEKTLSLIVLVAAFLGGLVSSVATYRAIFMLDQLFLPASMQLLGIAIYLIGVAMLVGVIELAQRILGGHTKWSLEYIAAVFVATLPLSLFNLLESLLPLDVFILNILFRIIQISAMGLLTATLSVFRGLPKDRAFICVFGAYYSSFMLSLGLQRMLP
;
A
#
# COMPACT_ATOMS: atom_id res chain seq x y z
N MET A 1 22.23 31.08 11.54
CA MET A 1 22.25 29.63 11.81
C MET A 1 22.33 29.46 13.31
N SER A 2 21.31 28.86 13.93
CA SER A 2 21.31 28.68 15.38
C SER A 2 22.34 27.62 15.78
N ASN A 3 22.85 27.68 17.01
CA ASN A 3 23.89 26.77 17.52
C ASN A 3 23.41 25.28 17.52
N GLU A 4 22.10 25.05 17.51
CA GLU A 4 21.47 23.72 17.41
C GLU A 4 21.50 23.17 15.98
N GLU A 5 21.23 23.98 14.95
CA GLU A 5 21.26 23.57 13.54
C GLU A 5 22.67 23.14 13.10
N ALA A 6 23.69 23.88 13.55
CA ALA A 6 25.09 23.54 13.28
C ALA A 6 25.51 22.23 13.97
N SER A 7 25.10 22.03 15.23
CA SER A 7 25.40 20.81 15.99
C SER A 7 24.68 19.56 15.44
N GLN A 8 23.46 19.73 14.91
CA GLN A 8 22.72 18.63 14.27
C GLN A 8 23.32 18.25 12.90
N ASN A 9 23.73 19.21 12.08
CA ASN A 9 24.38 18.93 10.79
C ASN A 9 25.72 18.18 10.96
N ILE A 10 26.56 18.60 11.91
CA ILE A 10 27.83 17.91 12.22
C ILE A 10 27.57 16.46 12.63
N GLY A 11 26.48 16.18 13.36
CA GLY A 11 26.10 14.82 13.74
C GLY A 11 25.71 13.93 12.55
N GLN A 12 25.06 14.49 11.52
CA GLN A 12 24.61 13.75 10.34
C GLN A 12 25.76 13.43 9.38
N GLU A 13 26.67 14.37 9.15
CA GLU A 13 27.84 14.16 8.29
C GLU A 13 28.74 13.03 8.81
N VAL A 14 29.01 13.01 10.12
CA VAL A 14 29.81 11.95 10.75
C VAL A 14 29.12 10.58 10.65
N VAL A 15 27.79 10.54 10.81
CA VAL A 15 27.01 9.30 10.61
C VAL A 15 27.17 8.79 9.19
N PHE A 16 27.06 9.68 8.19
CA PHE A 16 27.21 9.31 6.78
C PHE A 16 28.65 8.84 6.47
N GLU A 17 29.66 9.49 7.04
CA GLU A 17 31.07 9.10 6.90
C GLU A 17 31.33 7.70 7.49
N ILE A 18 30.75 7.39 8.65
CA ILE A 18 30.87 6.07 9.28
C ILE A 18 30.20 4.99 8.43
N LEU A 19 28.98 5.25 7.95
CA LEU A 19 28.21 4.28 7.16
C LEU A 19 28.72 4.10 5.73
N SER A 20 29.43 5.07 5.17
CA SER A 20 30.03 4.94 3.83
C SER A 20 31.40 4.23 3.84
N ASN A 21 32.08 4.17 5.00
CA ASN A 21 33.39 3.53 5.12
C ASN A 21 33.28 2.03 5.51
N PRO A 22 33.77 1.09 4.69
CA PRO A 22 33.63 -0.35 4.94
C PRO A 22 34.35 -0.84 6.20
N VAL A 23 35.47 -0.21 6.59
CA VAL A 23 36.23 -0.58 7.80
C VAL A 23 35.44 -0.13 9.04
N LYS A 24 34.94 1.11 9.06
CA LYS A 24 34.13 1.63 10.17
C LYS A 24 32.82 0.85 10.36
N ARG A 25 32.15 0.46 9.26
CA ARG A 25 31.00 -0.46 9.30
C ARG A 25 31.35 -1.81 9.89
N SER A 26 32.51 -2.36 9.53
CA SER A 26 32.98 -3.64 10.06
C SER A 26 33.28 -3.54 11.57
N ILE A 27 33.87 -2.42 12.02
CA ILE A 27 34.05 -2.12 13.45
C ILE A 27 32.70 -2.07 14.16
N LEU A 28 31.71 -1.34 13.64
CA LEU A 28 30.35 -1.28 14.20
C LEU A 28 29.74 -2.68 14.33
N ARG A 29 29.90 -3.53 13.30
CA ARG A 29 29.34 -4.88 13.30
C ARG A 29 30.00 -5.78 14.34
N ILE A 30 31.33 -5.83 14.37
CA ILE A 30 32.09 -6.64 15.32
C ILE A 30 31.76 -6.24 16.77
N LEU A 31 31.77 -4.94 17.06
CA LEU A 31 31.46 -4.43 18.40
C LEU A 31 29.98 -4.59 18.76
N GLY A 32 29.08 -4.44 17.80
CA GLY A 32 27.64 -4.64 17.99
C GLY A 32 27.27 -6.09 18.28
N GLU A 33 27.94 -7.05 17.65
CA GLU A 33 27.70 -8.49 17.84
C GLU A 33 28.37 -9.05 19.10
N ARG A 34 29.58 -8.60 19.42
CA ARG A 34 30.39 -9.14 20.54
C ARG A 34 30.35 -8.30 21.82
N GLY A 35 29.87 -7.07 21.75
CA GLY A 35 29.80 -6.14 22.87
C GLY A 35 31.14 -5.46 23.19
N GLU A 36 32.17 -6.23 23.58
CA GLU A 36 33.51 -5.70 23.90
C GLU A 36 34.64 -6.49 23.21
N VAL A 37 35.57 -5.79 22.57
CA VAL A 37 36.67 -6.40 21.80
C VAL A 37 37.98 -5.64 22.04
N SER A 38 39.09 -6.35 22.22
CA SER A 38 40.42 -5.75 22.38
C SER A 38 40.96 -5.17 21.06
N PHE A 39 41.96 -4.30 21.16
CA PHE A 39 42.63 -3.74 19.98
C PHE A 39 43.21 -4.83 19.07
N THR A 40 43.86 -5.84 19.66
CA THR A 40 44.51 -6.92 18.92
C THR A 40 43.51 -7.80 18.20
N GLU A 41 42.37 -8.08 18.81
CA GLU A 41 41.27 -8.83 18.19
C GLU A 41 40.68 -8.04 17.01
N LEU A 42 40.33 -6.77 17.21
CA LEU A 42 39.83 -5.90 16.13
C LEU A 42 40.82 -5.81 14.97
N LYS A 43 42.11 -5.61 15.26
CA LYS A 43 43.16 -5.54 14.23
C LYS A 43 43.26 -6.83 13.42
N THR A 44 43.23 -7.97 14.12
CA THR A 44 43.36 -9.30 13.51
C THR A 44 42.17 -9.58 12.60
N GLU A 45 40.96 -9.29 13.08
CA GLU A 45 39.72 -9.57 12.35
C GLU A 45 39.53 -8.66 11.14
N LEU A 46 39.87 -7.37 11.27
CA LEU A 46 39.82 -6.39 10.18
C LEU A 46 41.00 -6.49 9.21
N LYS A 47 42.01 -7.32 9.52
CA LYS A 47 43.25 -7.49 8.73
C LYS A 47 43.90 -6.16 8.34
N THR A 48 43.98 -5.24 9.29
CA THR A 48 44.43 -3.86 9.04
C THR A 48 45.73 -3.51 9.76
N SER A 49 46.39 -2.43 9.34
CA SER A 49 47.60 -1.94 10.02
C SER A 49 47.26 -1.23 11.33
N THR A 50 48.22 -1.15 12.25
CA THR A 50 48.03 -0.48 13.54
C THR A 50 47.59 0.97 13.36
N GLY A 51 48.28 1.74 12.49
CA GLY A 51 47.95 3.15 12.22
C GLY A 51 46.58 3.33 11.59
N ASN A 52 46.18 2.45 10.66
CA ASN A 52 44.87 2.51 10.03
C ASN A 52 43.74 2.20 11.03
N LEU A 53 43.94 1.25 11.94
CA LEU A 53 42.94 0.98 12.98
C LEU A 53 42.75 2.18 13.92
N TYR A 54 43.85 2.82 14.35
CA TYR A 54 43.77 4.05 15.15
C TYR A 54 43.01 5.15 14.41
N TYR A 55 43.37 5.41 13.15
CA TYR A 55 42.69 6.41 12.33
C TYR A 55 41.17 6.18 12.22
N ASN A 56 40.74 4.93 11.99
CA ASN A 56 39.31 4.63 11.91
C ASN A 56 38.59 4.76 13.26
N LEU A 57 39.22 4.35 14.36
CA LEU A 57 38.65 4.48 15.70
C LEU A 57 38.53 5.94 16.15
N ASP A 58 39.52 6.77 15.82
CA ASP A 58 39.48 8.21 16.07
C ASP A 58 38.35 8.87 15.25
N GLY A 59 38.20 8.47 13.98
CA GLY A 59 37.07 8.86 13.13
C GLY A 59 35.71 8.26 13.53
N MET A 60 35.64 7.52 14.64
CA MET A 60 34.42 6.99 15.26
C MET A 60 34.27 7.47 16.72
N ALA A 61 35.02 8.50 17.12
CA ALA A 61 34.91 9.10 18.43
C ALA A 61 33.46 9.50 18.74
N GLY A 62 32.97 9.12 19.93
CA GLY A 62 31.57 9.32 20.34
C GLY A 62 30.62 8.19 19.95
N PHE A 63 30.99 7.31 19.02
CA PHE A 63 30.25 6.07 18.69
C PHE A 63 30.93 4.83 19.27
N VAL A 64 32.24 4.88 19.45
CA VAL A 64 33.05 3.83 20.08
C VAL A 64 33.74 4.40 21.31
N THR A 65 33.81 3.62 22.40
CA THR A 65 34.52 3.96 23.62
C THR A 65 35.38 2.80 24.12
N LYS A 66 36.30 3.06 25.05
CA LYS A 66 37.05 2.03 25.77
C LYS A 66 36.48 1.85 27.17
N ASN A 67 36.35 0.60 27.59
CA ASN A 67 36.02 0.27 28.97
C ASN A 67 37.25 0.21 29.88
N GLU A 68 37.03 -0.04 31.18
CA GLU A 68 38.08 -0.15 32.19
C GLU A 68 39.12 -1.24 31.88
N LYS A 69 38.73 -2.29 31.14
CA LYS A 69 39.59 -3.38 30.69
C LYS A 69 40.38 -3.04 29.41
N ARG A 70 40.36 -1.78 28.97
CA ARG A 70 40.96 -1.30 27.70
C ARG A 70 40.43 -2.02 26.46
N LYS A 71 39.22 -2.59 26.52
CA LYS A 71 38.51 -3.12 25.36
C LYS A 71 37.60 -2.05 24.77
N TYR A 72 37.44 -2.09 23.46
CA TYR A 72 36.54 -1.21 22.73
C TYR A 72 35.11 -1.77 22.78
N MET A 73 34.14 -0.86 22.89
CA MET A 73 32.71 -1.17 22.87
C MET A 73 31.94 -0.01 22.22
N LEU A 74 30.72 -0.27 21.76
CA LEU A 74 29.84 0.79 21.26
C LEU A 74 29.32 1.65 22.40
N THR A 75 29.20 2.96 22.15
CA THR A 75 28.39 3.85 22.99
C THR A 75 26.90 3.64 22.69
N GLU A 76 25.99 4.28 23.43
CA GLU A 76 24.56 4.25 23.08
C GLU A 76 24.29 4.79 21.67
N LYS A 77 25.01 5.85 21.26
CA LYS A 77 24.94 6.39 19.90
C LYS A 77 25.45 5.38 18.88
N GLY A 78 26.58 4.72 19.18
CA GLY A 78 27.13 3.63 18.37
C GLY A 78 26.16 2.46 18.21
N LEU A 79 25.47 2.08 19.28
CA LEU A 79 24.50 0.98 19.25
C LEU A 79 23.26 1.32 18.41
N LYS A 80 22.76 2.55 18.51
CA LYS A 80 21.67 3.04 17.63
C LYS A 80 22.09 3.03 16.17
N LEU A 81 23.31 3.48 15.88
CA LEU A 81 23.85 3.48 14.52
C LEU A 81 24.05 2.07 13.97
N TYR A 82 24.55 1.15 14.80
CA TYR A 82 24.66 -0.27 14.44
C TYR A 82 23.30 -0.89 14.10
N ARG A 83 22.26 -0.66 14.92
CA ARG A 83 20.90 -1.15 14.64
C ARG A 83 20.35 -0.59 13.33
N PHE A 84 20.49 0.71 13.11
CA PHE A 84 20.11 1.35 11.85
C PHE A 84 20.79 0.71 10.65
N MET A 85 22.11 0.47 10.73
CA MET A 85 22.88 -0.16 9.66
C MET A 85 22.39 -1.58 9.33
N ILE A 86 22.06 -2.38 10.35
CA ILE A 86 21.55 -3.74 10.14
C ILE A 86 20.15 -3.73 9.51
N ASP A 87 19.26 -2.84 9.97
CA ASP A 87 17.91 -2.70 9.41
C ASP A 87 17.95 -2.21 7.95
N GLU A 88 18.84 -1.27 7.65
CA GLU A 88 19.08 -0.77 6.29
C GLU A 88 19.62 -1.88 5.38
N ASP A 89 20.65 -2.61 5.83
CA ASP A 89 21.19 -3.77 5.10
C ASP A 89 20.11 -4.82 4.82
N ALA A 90 19.25 -5.11 5.79
CA ALA A 90 18.14 -6.05 5.62
C ALA A 90 17.12 -5.56 4.58
N ARG A 91 16.77 -4.27 4.61
CA ARG A 91 15.87 -3.65 3.62
C ARG A 91 16.46 -3.67 2.22
N VAL A 92 17.70 -3.21 2.05
CA VAL A 92 18.38 -3.21 0.76
C VAL A 92 18.48 -4.64 0.22
N ARG A 93 18.85 -5.60 1.07
CA ARG A 93 18.89 -7.02 0.69
C ARG A 93 17.51 -7.53 0.27
N SER A 94 16.43 -7.12 0.93
CA SER A 94 15.06 -7.51 0.53
C SER A 94 14.62 -6.90 -0.80
N MET A 95 15.14 -5.72 -1.16
CA MET A 95 14.90 -5.10 -2.47
C MET A 95 15.73 -5.76 -3.58
N LEU A 96 16.97 -6.18 -3.27
CA LEU A 96 17.89 -6.81 -4.23
C LEU A 96 17.65 -8.32 -4.39
N MET A 97 16.98 -8.97 -3.43
CA MET A 97 16.56 -10.35 -3.60
C MET A 97 15.50 -10.41 -4.70
N GLU A 98 15.87 -10.97 -5.85
CA GLU A 98 14.88 -11.49 -6.79
C GLU A 98 13.95 -12.44 -6.02
N LYS A 99 12.67 -12.07 -5.90
CA LYS A 99 11.67 -12.96 -5.34
C LYS A 99 11.66 -14.22 -6.20
N LYS A 100 12.03 -15.37 -5.63
CA LYS A 100 12.06 -16.65 -6.36
C LYS A 100 10.79 -17.45 -6.07
N GLY A 101 10.35 -18.25 -7.05
CA GLY A 101 9.24 -19.19 -6.91
C GLY A 101 7.85 -18.56 -7.05
N PHE A 102 6.88 -19.09 -6.30
CA PHE A 102 5.45 -18.76 -6.41
C PHE A 102 5.13 -17.27 -6.25
N LEU A 103 5.89 -16.56 -5.40
CA LEU A 103 5.72 -15.11 -5.17
C LEU A 103 6.01 -14.28 -6.44
N ALA A 104 7.06 -14.62 -7.21
CA ALA A 104 7.34 -13.94 -8.47
C ALA A 104 6.29 -14.26 -9.54
N TYR A 105 5.73 -15.47 -9.52
CA TYR A 105 4.66 -15.83 -10.44
C TYR A 105 3.38 -15.01 -10.16
N ILE A 106 3.01 -14.86 -8.88
CA ILE A 106 1.91 -13.99 -8.47
C ILE A 106 2.15 -12.55 -8.92
N GLU A 107 3.32 -11.99 -8.63
CA GLU A 107 3.62 -10.59 -8.96
C GLU A 107 3.63 -10.33 -10.46
N LYS A 108 4.05 -11.30 -11.27
CA LYS A 108 4.13 -11.17 -12.73
C LYS A 108 2.80 -11.40 -13.44
N TYR A 109 1.98 -12.37 -13.01
CA TYR A 109 0.79 -12.78 -13.75
C TYR A 109 -0.53 -12.51 -13.02
N VAL A 110 -0.56 -12.63 -11.69
CA VAL A 110 -1.80 -12.49 -10.92
C VAL A 110 -2.04 -11.04 -10.53
N LEU A 111 -1.01 -10.36 -10.02
CA LEU A 111 -1.12 -8.99 -9.50
C LEU A 111 -1.57 -7.99 -10.57
N PRO A 112 -1.08 -8.02 -11.84
CA PRO A 112 -1.53 -7.07 -12.86
C PRO A 112 -2.98 -7.30 -13.32
N VAL A 113 -3.47 -8.53 -13.21
CA VAL A 113 -4.87 -8.88 -13.52
C VAL A 113 -5.78 -8.48 -12.36
N LEU A 114 -5.34 -8.75 -11.14
CA LEU A 114 -6.09 -8.43 -9.93
C LEU A 114 -6.10 -6.93 -9.66
N VAL A 115 -5.00 -6.22 -9.85
CA VAL A 115 -4.84 -4.79 -9.60
C VAL A 115 -4.33 -4.13 -10.89
N PRO A 116 -5.22 -3.83 -11.85
CA PRO A 116 -4.83 -3.38 -13.18
C PRO A 116 -4.44 -1.89 -13.18
N GLU A 117 -3.26 -1.58 -12.65
CA GLU A 117 -2.72 -0.22 -12.57
C GLU A 117 -2.60 0.44 -13.95
N ASN A 118 -2.34 -0.33 -15.00
CA ASN A 118 -2.23 0.19 -16.36
C ASN A 118 -3.54 0.84 -16.83
N ILE A 119 -4.69 0.25 -16.52
CA ILE A 119 -6.00 0.78 -16.90
C ILE A 119 -6.26 2.10 -16.16
N VAL A 120 -5.99 2.11 -14.85
CA VAL A 120 -6.16 3.29 -14.00
C VAL A 120 -5.17 4.40 -14.35
N ALA A 121 -3.93 4.07 -14.72
CA ALA A 121 -2.93 5.03 -15.14
C ALA A 121 -3.29 5.72 -16.46
N VAL A 122 -3.94 5.02 -17.39
CA VAL A 122 -4.50 5.64 -18.60
C VAL A 122 -5.58 6.67 -18.21
N LEU A 123 -6.50 6.29 -17.31
CA LEU A 123 -7.54 7.19 -16.80
C LEU A 123 -6.99 8.41 -16.04
N TYR A 124 -5.84 8.25 -15.37
CA TYR A 124 -5.13 9.31 -14.68
C TYR A 124 -4.51 10.35 -15.65
N ASN A 125 -3.93 9.88 -16.75
CA ASN A 125 -3.22 10.74 -17.70
C ASN A 125 -4.16 11.36 -18.75
N GLU A 126 -5.21 10.66 -19.17
CA GLU A 126 -6.08 11.06 -20.28
C GLU A 126 -7.44 11.60 -19.80
N LYS A 127 -7.55 12.92 -19.64
CA LYS A 127 -8.76 13.59 -19.12
C LYS A 127 -10.03 13.30 -19.92
N THR A 128 -9.93 13.33 -21.26
CA THR A 128 -11.07 13.12 -22.16
C THR A 128 -11.62 11.70 -22.03
N LEU A 129 -10.73 10.71 -21.99
CA LEU A 129 -11.11 9.31 -21.79
C LEU A 129 -11.74 9.12 -20.41
N SER A 130 -11.16 9.73 -19.38
CA SER A 130 -11.71 9.73 -18.03
C SER A 130 -13.15 10.23 -17.98
N LEU A 131 -13.45 11.35 -18.65
CA LEU A 131 -14.80 11.90 -18.74
C LEU A 131 -15.76 10.96 -19.46
N ILE A 132 -15.37 10.43 -20.62
CA ILE A 132 -16.20 9.51 -21.42
C ILE A 132 -16.56 8.28 -20.59
N VAL A 133 -15.56 7.68 -19.95
CA VAL A 133 -15.74 6.46 -19.17
C VAL A 133 -16.53 6.72 -17.89
N LEU A 134 -16.36 7.88 -17.24
CA LEU A 134 -17.20 8.30 -16.12
C LEU A 134 -18.68 8.33 -16.51
N VAL A 135 -19.01 8.99 -17.63
CA VAL A 135 -20.39 9.09 -18.11
C VAL A 135 -20.93 7.70 -18.46
N ALA A 136 -20.15 6.88 -19.16
CA ALA A 136 -20.54 5.51 -19.51
C ALA A 136 -20.78 4.63 -18.26
N ALA A 137 -19.88 4.67 -17.28
CA ALA A 137 -20.01 3.93 -16.03
C ALA A 137 -21.22 4.41 -15.21
N PHE A 138 -21.42 5.73 -15.13
CA PHE A 138 -22.54 6.33 -14.43
C PHE A 138 -23.88 5.90 -15.04
N LEU A 139 -24.03 6.05 -16.36
CA LEU A 139 -25.23 5.63 -17.09
C LEU A 139 -25.44 4.11 -17.02
N GLY A 140 -24.37 3.32 -17.13
CA GLY A 140 -24.44 1.87 -17.00
C GLY A 140 -24.98 1.44 -15.63
N GLY A 141 -24.52 2.08 -14.55
CA GLY A 141 -25.05 1.86 -13.21
C GLY A 141 -26.53 2.22 -13.08
N LEU A 142 -26.96 3.36 -13.64
CA LEU A 142 -28.37 3.76 -13.65
C LEU A 142 -29.25 2.76 -14.41
N VAL A 143 -28.84 2.37 -15.63
CA VAL A 143 -29.57 1.40 -16.45
C VAL A 143 -29.65 0.06 -15.73
N SER A 144 -28.53 -0.43 -15.16
CA SER A 144 -28.51 -1.70 -14.41
C SER A 144 -29.48 -1.70 -13.22
N SER A 145 -29.67 -0.54 -12.58
CA SER A 145 -30.51 -0.42 -11.37
C SER A 145 -32.01 -0.43 -11.67
N VAL A 146 -32.42 -0.12 -12.90
CA VAL A 146 -33.84 -0.10 -13.32
C VAL A 146 -34.19 -1.33 -14.16
N ALA A 147 -33.26 -1.78 -15.02
CA ALA A 147 -33.49 -2.88 -15.95
C ALA A 147 -33.47 -4.26 -15.26
N THR A 148 -33.08 -4.34 -13.99
CA THR A 148 -32.90 -5.60 -13.27
C THR A 148 -33.58 -5.56 -11.89
N TYR A 149 -33.78 -6.73 -11.29
CA TYR A 149 -34.26 -6.85 -9.91
C TYR A 149 -33.13 -6.69 -8.87
N ARG A 150 -31.94 -6.24 -9.30
CA ARG A 150 -30.78 -6.03 -8.43
C ARG A 150 -30.24 -4.61 -8.56
N ALA A 151 -30.33 -3.81 -7.51
CA ALA A 151 -29.66 -2.51 -7.46
C ALA A 151 -28.25 -2.65 -6.87
N ILE A 152 -27.31 -1.88 -7.40
CA ILE A 152 -25.96 -1.82 -6.84
C ILE A 152 -25.96 -0.86 -5.67
N PHE A 153 -25.41 -1.31 -4.55
CA PHE A 153 -25.16 -0.48 -3.38
C PHE A 153 -23.71 -0.65 -2.94
N MET A 154 -22.94 0.43 -3.04
CA MET A 154 -21.48 0.44 -2.83
C MET A 154 -20.76 -0.58 -3.72
N LEU A 155 -20.36 -1.73 -3.17
CA LEU A 155 -19.69 -2.82 -3.86
C LEU A 155 -20.53 -4.11 -3.91
N ASP A 156 -21.78 -4.08 -3.44
CA ASP A 156 -22.66 -5.25 -3.33
C ASP A 156 -23.98 -5.03 -4.10
N GLN A 157 -24.79 -6.09 -4.19
CA GLN A 157 -26.11 -6.07 -4.82
C GLN A 157 -27.22 -6.17 -3.76
N LEU A 158 -28.32 -5.46 -3.99
CA LEU A 158 -29.56 -5.54 -3.24
C LEU A 158 -30.68 -6.04 -4.15
N PHE A 159 -31.48 -7.00 -3.68
CA PHE A 159 -32.66 -7.47 -4.39
C PHE A 159 -33.83 -6.51 -4.17
N LEU A 160 -34.47 -6.10 -5.26
CA LEU A 160 -35.62 -5.19 -5.26
C LEU A 160 -36.82 -5.84 -5.97
N PRO A 161 -38.01 -5.83 -5.35
CA PRO A 161 -39.25 -6.23 -6.01
C PRO A 161 -39.56 -5.35 -7.23
N ALA A 162 -40.30 -5.90 -8.20
CA ALA A 162 -40.70 -5.21 -9.43
C ALA A 162 -41.38 -3.84 -9.18
N SER A 163 -42.17 -3.75 -8.10
CA SER A 163 -42.88 -2.52 -7.71
C SER A 163 -41.96 -1.39 -7.23
N MET A 164 -40.70 -1.70 -6.87
CA MET A 164 -39.74 -0.76 -6.29
C MET A 164 -38.52 -0.51 -7.18
N GLN A 165 -38.53 -0.91 -8.46
CA GLN A 165 -37.37 -0.76 -9.35
C GLN A 165 -36.89 0.69 -9.50
N LEU A 166 -37.81 1.67 -9.48
CA LEU A 166 -37.45 3.10 -9.51
C LEU A 166 -36.65 3.53 -8.27
N LEU A 167 -36.85 2.89 -7.11
CA LEU A 167 -36.04 3.12 -5.90
C LEU A 167 -34.59 2.66 -6.10
N GLY A 168 -34.34 1.73 -7.03
CA GLY A 168 -33.01 1.28 -7.40
C GLY A 168 -32.09 2.42 -7.84
N ILE A 169 -32.63 3.45 -8.50
CA ILE A 169 -31.86 4.65 -8.88
C ILE A 169 -31.35 5.37 -7.63
N ALA A 170 -32.23 5.59 -6.64
CA ALA A 170 -31.85 6.27 -5.40
C ALA A 170 -30.84 5.42 -4.61
N ILE A 171 -31.04 4.11 -4.52
CA ILE A 171 -30.12 3.18 -3.87
C ILE A 171 -28.74 3.22 -4.52
N TYR A 172 -28.68 3.24 -5.86
CA TYR A 172 -27.41 3.36 -6.59
C TYR A 172 -26.70 4.67 -6.30
N LEU A 173 -27.40 5.81 -6.41
CA LEU A 173 -26.81 7.13 -6.16
C LEU A 173 -26.29 7.26 -4.72
N ILE A 174 -27.07 6.80 -3.74
CA ILE A 174 -26.67 6.77 -2.33
C ILE A 174 -25.49 5.82 -2.14
N GLY A 175 -25.53 4.64 -2.74
CA GLY A 175 -24.50 3.62 -2.64
C GLY A 175 -23.15 4.12 -3.18
N VAL A 176 -23.14 4.80 -4.33
CA VAL A 176 -21.90 5.37 -4.88
C VAL A 176 -21.39 6.53 -4.00
N ALA A 177 -22.28 7.40 -3.53
CA ALA A 177 -21.89 8.48 -2.61
C ALA A 177 -21.29 7.93 -1.31
N MET A 178 -21.89 6.89 -0.74
CA MET A 178 -21.37 6.19 0.44
C MET A 178 -20.04 5.50 0.14
N LEU A 179 -19.87 4.87 -1.02
CA LEU A 179 -18.61 4.24 -1.41
C LEU A 179 -17.47 5.26 -1.44
N VAL A 180 -17.69 6.40 -2.12
CA VAL A 180 -16.72 7.50 -2.16
C VAL A 180 -16.43 7.99 -0.74
N GLY A 181 -17.46 8.20 0.08
CA GLY A 181 -17.30 8.66 1.47
C GLY A 181 -16.50 7.70 2.36
N VAL A 182 -16.79 6.40 2.30
CA VAL A 182 -16.10 5.36 3.07
C VAL A 182 -14.65 5.24 2.63
N ILE A 183 -14.39 5.23 1.32
CA ILE A 183 -13.03 5.18 0.78
C ILE A 183 -12.24 6.44 1.17
N GLU A 184 -12.84 7.63 1.05
CA GLU A 184 -12.24 8.91 1.45
C GLU A 184 -11.88 8.93 2.94
N LEU A 185 -12.77 8.43 3.80
CA LEU A 185 -12.51 8.32 5.23
C LEU A 185 -11.37 7.34 5.53
N ALA A 186 -11.43 6.15 4.95
CA ALA A 186 -10.46 5.09 5.20
C ALA A 186 -9.06 5.45 4.68
N GLN A 187 -8.94 6.12 3.52
CA GLN A 187 -7.64 6.56 3.02
C GLN A 187 -6.99 7.64 3.90
N ARG A 188 -7.78 8.52 4.52
CA ARG A 188 -7.26 9.60 5.38
C ARG A 188 -6.63 9.01 6.64
N ILE A 189 -7.24 7.96 7.19
CA ILE A 189 -6.71 7.23 8.35
C ILE A 189 -5.37 6.56 8.00
N LEU A 190 -5.21 6.09 6.76
CA LEU A 190 -4.02 5.38 6.28
C LEU A 190 -2.94 6.29 5.65
N GLY A 191 -3.13 7.61 5.71
CA GLY A 191 -2.15 8.61 5.27
C GLY A 191 -2.16 8.93 3.77
N GLY A 192 -3.26 8.69 3.06
CA GLY A 192 -3.41 9.02 1.65
C GLY A 192 -3.52 10.53 1.41
N HIS A 193 -3.03 11.01 0.27
CA HIS A 193 -3.12 12.42 -0.09
C HIS A 193 -4.53 12.80 -0.56
N THR A 194 -5.08 13.90 -0.06
CA THR A 194 -6.39 14.39 -0.50
C THR A 194 -6.22 15.36 -1.68
N LYS A 195 -6.44 14.87 -2.90
CA LYS A 195 -6.60 15.70 -4.10
C LYS A 195 -7.84 15.23 -4.86
N TRP A 196 -8.85 16.08 -4.89
CA TRP A 196 -10.05 15.83 -5.69
C TRP A 196 -9.75 16.15 -7.14
N SER A 197 -9.94 15.15 -8.00
CA SER A 197 -9.81 15.31 -9.45
C SER A 197 -10.97 14.58 -10.12
N LEU A 198 -11.39 15.06 -11.28
CA LEU A 198 -12.48 14.43 -12.02
C LEU A 198 -12.09 13.00 -12.44
N GLU A 199 -10.80 12.81 -12.71
CA GLU A 199 -10.22 11.55 -13.13
C GLU A 199 -10.22 10.51 -11.98
N TYR A 200 -10.05 10.97 -10.74
CA TYR A 200 -10.20 10.10 -9.58
C TYR A 200 -11.64 9.61 -9.44
N ILE A 201 -12.62 10.52 -9.59
CA ILE A 201 -14.04 10.16 -9.52
C ILE A 201 -14.37 9.17 -10.65
N ALA A 202 -13.91 9.44 -11.86
CA ALA A 202 -14.05 8.53 -13.00
C ALA A 202 -13.50 7.12 -12.68
N ALA A 203 -12.30 7.02 -12.11
CA ALA A 203 -11.70 5.75 -11.75
C ALA A 203 -12.50 4.98 -10.68
N VAL A 204 -13.10 5.67 -9.71
CA VAL A 204 -14.01 5.05 -8.73
C VAL A 204 -15.26 4.48 -9.42
N PHE A 205 -15.86 5.21 -10.35
CA PHE A 205 -17.00 4.73 -11.14
C PHE A 205 -16.61 3.58 -12.09
N VAL A 206 -15.41 3.61 -12.67
CA VAL A 206 -14.88 2.48 -13.46
C VAL A 206 -14.79 1.22 -12.62
N ALA A 207 -14.41 1.34 -11.36
CA ALA A 207 -14.31 0.19 -10.49
C ALA A 207 -15.68 -0.46 -10.18
N THR A 208 -16.79 0.27 -10.29
CA THR A 208 -18.15 -0.30 -10.14
C THR A 208 -18.72 -0.85 -11.45
N LEU A 209 -18.06 -0.57 -12.59
CA LEU A 209 -18.51 -0.99 -13.93
C LEU A 209 -18.61 -2.52 -14.10
N PRO A 210 -17.65 -3.35 -13.64
CA PRO A 210 -17.80 -4.80 -13.71
C PRO A 210 -19.06 -5.30 -13.00
N LEU A 211 -19.42 -4.67 -11.87
CA LEU A 211 -20.64 -5.02 -11.11
C LEU A 211 -21.90 -4.68 -11.93
N SER A 212 -21.97 -3.48 -12.52
CA SER A 212 -23.13 -3.05 -13.31
C SER A 212 -23.32 -3.84 -14.59
N LEU A 213 -22.23 -4.19 -15.27
CA LEU A 213 -22.28 -5.12 -16.40
C LEU A 213 -22.75 -6.50 -15.98
N PHE A 214 -22.29 -7.01 -14.83
CA PHE A 214 -22.72 -8.32 -14.36
C PHE A 214 -24.23 -8.35 -14.04
N ASN A 215 -24.79 -7.32 -13.41
CA ASN A 215 -26.24 -7.24 -13.18
C ASN A 215 -27.03 -7.35 -14.50
N LEU A 216 -26.58 -6.65 -15.53
CA LEU A 216 -27.21 -6.67 -16.84
C LEU A 216 -27.08 -8.02 -17.54
N LEU A 217 -25.93 -8.69 -17.40
CA LEU A 217 -25.70 -10.02 -17.96
C LEU A 217 -26.48 -11.10 -17.22
N GLU A 218 -26.60 -10.98 -15.90
CA GLU A 218 -27.32 -11.94 -15.05
C GLU A 218 -28.77 -12.12 -15.51
N SER A 219 -29.44 -11.04 -15.93
CA SER A 219 -30.82 -11.13 -16.44
C SER A 219 -30.97 -11.92 -17.73
N LEU A 220 -29.88 -12.16 -18.46
CA LEU A 220 -29.85 -12.90 -19.73
C LEU A 220 -29.34 -14.34 -19.58
N LEU A 221 -28.74 -14.68 -18.44
CA LEU A 221 -28.11 -15.98 -18.21
C LEU A 221 -29.08 -16.95 -17.53
N PRO A 222 -29.43 -18.10 -18.15
CA PRO A 222 -30.31 -19.10 -17.56
C PRO A 222 -29.52 -20.00 -16.58
N LEU A 223 -28.87 -19.40 -15.59
CA LEU A 223 -28.07 -20.09 -14.58
C LEU A 223 -28.81 -20.14 -13.24
N ASP A 224 -28.43 -21.10 -12.40
CA ASP A 224 -28.89 -21.17 -11.02
C ASP A 224 -28.44 -19.92 -10.24
N VAL A 225 -29.32 -19.41 -9.37
CA VAL A 225 -29.06 -18.31 -8.43
C VAL A 225 -27.79 -18.55 -7.62
N PHE A 226 -27.51 -19.79 -7.22
CA PHE A 226 -26.28 -20.14 -6.51
C PHE A 226 -25.03 -19.85 -7.36
N ILE A 227 -25.02 -20.28 -8.63
CA ILE A 227 -23.90 -20.08 -9.55
C ILE A 227 -23.73 -18.59 -9.85
N LEU A 228 -24.82 -17.87 -10.08
CA LEU A 228 -24.81 -16.43 -10.31
C LEU A 228 -24.19 -15.67 -9.13
N ASN A 229 -24.51 -16.06 -7.90
CA ASN A 229 -23.91 -15.45 -6.71
C ASN A 229 -22.41 -15.75 -6.59
N ILE A 230 -21.95 -16.95 -6.94
CA ILE A 230 -20.52 -17.26 -6.99
C ILE A 230 -19.81 -16.40 -8.03
N LEU A 231 -20.37 -16.30 -9.25
CA LEU A 231 -19.82 -15.48 -10.32
C LEU A 231 -19.77 -14.01 -9.90
N PHE A 232 -20.81 -13.51 -9.23
CA PHE A 232 -20.82 -12.15 -8.69
C PHE A 232 -19.67 -11.91 -7.70
N ARG A 233 -19.39 -12.84 -6.78
CA ARG A 233 -18.24 -12.73 -5.86
C ARG A 233 -16.90 -12.69 -6.61
N ILE A 234 -16.76 -13.43 -7.72
CA ILE A 234 -15.57 -13.35 -8.57
C ILE A 234 -15.46 -11.97 -9.23
N ILE A 235 -16.56 -11.42 -9.73
CA ILE A 235 -16.57 -10.08 -10.33
C ILE A 235 -16.27 -8.99 -9.28
N GLN A 236 -16.74 -9.13 -8.05
CA GLN A 236 -16.40 -8.22 -6.95
C GLN A 236 -14.89 -8.13 -6.68
N ILE A 237 -14.17 -9.25 -6.81
CA ILE A 237 -12.71 -9.25 -6.66
C ILE A 237 -12.06 -8.32 -7.69
N SER A 238 -12.57 -8.28 -8.92
CA SER A 238 -12.06 -7.36 -9.95
C SER A 238 -12.38 -5.88 -9.65
N ALA A 239 -13.58 -5.60 -9.12
CA ALA A 239 -13.96 -4.26 -8.66
C ALA A 239 -13.06 -3.76 -7.51
N MET A 240 -12.80 -4.62 -6.51
CA MET A 240 -11.87 -4.32 -5.42
C MET A 240 -10.45 -4.08 -5.94
N GLY A 241 -10.04 -4.86 -6.94
CA GLY A 241 -8.80 -4.69 -7.68
C GLY A 241 -8.62 -3.33 -8.31
N LEU A 242 -9.62 -2.89 -9.08
CA LEU A 242 -9.67 -1.58 -9.72
C LEU A 242 -9.68 -0.44 -8.69
N LEU A 243 -10.41 -0.58 -7.58
CA LEU A 243 -10.37 0.40 -6.50
C LEU A 243 -9.00 0.46 -5.82
N THR A 244 -8.35 -0.68 -5.61
CA THR A 244 -7.02 -0.75 -5.01
C THR A 244 -6.00 -0.05 -5.91
N ALA A 245 -6.06 -0.29 -7.23
CA ALA A 245 -5.26 0.42 -8.21
C ALA A 245 -5.57 1.94 -8.21
N THR A 246 -6.84 2.31 -8.11
CA THR A 246 -7.29 3.71 -8.04
C THR A 246 -6.65 4.44 -6.86
N LEU A 247 -6.65 3.84 -5.67
CA LEU A 247 -6.00 4.43 -4.50
C LEU A 247 -4.47 4.44 -4.60
N SER A 248 -3.87 3.41 -5.18
CA SER A 248 -2.43 3.35 -5.44
C SER A 248 -1.98 4.51 -6.32
N VAL A 249 -2.63 4.68 -7.47
CA VAL A 249 -2.26 5.66 -8.51
C VAL A 249 -2.63 7.09 -8.13
N PHE A 250 -3.88 7.36 -7.73
CA PHE A 250 -4.34 8.73 -7.49
C PHE A 250 -3.94 9.27 -6.12
N ARG A 251 -3.82 8.40 -5.12
CA ARG A 251 -3.63 8.79 -3.71
C ARG A 251 -2.23 8.50 -3.20
N GLY A 252 -1.39 7.84 -4.01
CA GLY A 252 -0.01 7.51 -3.68
C GLY A 252 0.11 6.52 -2.53
N LEU A 253 -0.95 5.77 -2.24
CA LEU A 253 -0.95 4.79 -1.17
C LEU A 253 -0.18 3.54 -1.60
N PRO A 254 0.70 2.97 -0.75
CA PRO A 254 1.25 1.64 -0.99
C PRO A 254 0.14 0.62 -1.20
N LYS A 255 0.34 -0.33 -2.14
CA LYS A 255 -0.66 -1.35 -2.51
C LYS A 255 -1.27 -2.07 -1.32
N ASP A 256 -0.46 -2.43 -0.33
CA ASP A 256 -0.92 -3.12 0.88
C ASP A 256 -1.92 -2.26 1.66
N ARG A 257 -1.66 -0.96 1.80
CA ARG A 257 -2.55 -0.02 2.51
C ARG A 257 -3.80 0.28 1.69
N ALA A 258 -3.64 0.45 0.37
CA ALA A 258 -4.77 0.63 -0.54
C ALA A 258 -5.72 -0.59 -0.50
N PHE A 259 -5.17 -1.80 -0.49
CA PHE A 259 -5.94 -3.03 -0.38
C PHE A 259 -6.68 -3.10 0.97
N ILE A 260 -6.01 -2.79 2.09
CA ILE A 260 -6.66 -2.75 3.41
C ILE A 260 -7.83 -1.75 3.42
N CYS A 261 -7.65 -0.57 2.83
CA CYS A 261 -8.70 0.44 2.69
C CYS A 261 -9.92 -0.10 1.93
N VAL A 262 -9.69 -0.69 0.75
CA VAL A 262 -10.76 -1.23 -0.10
C VAL A 262 -11.43 -2.45 0.54
N PHE A 263 -10.67 -3.30 1.22
CA PHE A 263 -11.20 -4.44 1.97
C PHE A 263 -12.12 -3.99 3.11
N GLY A 264 -11.72 -2.95 3.86
CA GLY A 264 -12.59 -2.32 4.87
C GLY A 264 -13.88 -1.73 4.25
N ALA A 265 -13.76 -1.08 3.09
CA ALA A 265 -14.91 -0.57 2.35
C ALA A 265 -15.84 -1.69 1.86
N TYR A 266 -15.29 -2.81 1.40
CA TYR A 266 -16.05 -4.01 1.02
C TYR A 266 -16.83 -4.61 2.19
N TYR A 267 -16.19 -4.78 3.36
CA TYR A 267 -16.91 -5.27 4.54
C TYR A 267 -18.00 -4.31 5.01
N SER A 268 -17.73 -3.00 4.95
CA SER A 268 -18.74 -1.98 5.24
C SER A 268 -19.92 -2.09 4.28
N SER A 269 -19.63 -2.24 2.98
CA SER A 269 -20.62 -2.46 1.93
C SER A 269 -21.47 -3.69 2.20
N PHE A 270 -20.86 -4.83 2.55
CA PHE A 270 -21.56 -6.09 2.85
C PHE A 270 -22.44 -6.00 4.11
N MET A 271 -21.96 -5.34 5.17
CA MET A 271 -22.75 -5.19 6.39
C MET A 271 -23.95 -4.26 6.19
N LEU A 272 -23.75 -3.16 5.46
CA LEU A 272 -24.81 -2.21 5.14
C LEU A 272 -25.82 -2.80 4.15
N SER A 273 -25.37 -3.53 3.12
CA SER A 273 -26.26 -4.21 2.18
C SER A 273 -27.13 -5.23 2.90
N LEU A 274 -26.57 -6.05 3.79
CA LEU A 274 -27.31 -7.03 4.57
C LEU A 274 -28.33 -6.37 5.51
N GLY A 275 -27.98 -5.24 6.13
CA GLY A 275 -28.90 -4.45 6.94
C GLY A 275 -30.06 -3.88 6.11
N LEU A 276 -29.75 -3.25 4.98
CA LEU A 276 -30.74 -2.66 4.07
C LEU A 276 -31.67 -3.72 3.48
N GLN A 277 -31.13 -4.88 3.07
CA GLN A 277 -31.92 -5.98 2.51
C GLN A 277 -32.99 -6.50 3.49
N ARG A 278 -32.73 -6.43 4.80
CA ARG A 278 -33.71 -6.80 5.84
C ARG A 278 -34.80 -5.75 6.06
N MET A 279 -34.53 -4.49 5.72
CA MET A 279 -35.49 -3.39 5.86
C MET A 279 -36.35 -3.22 4.61
N LEU A 280 -35.85 -3.69 3.46
CA LEU A 280 -36.62 -3.77 2.22
C LEU A 280 -37.62 -4.94 2.30
N PRO A 281 -38.86 -4.74 1.83
CA PRO A 281 -39.92 -5.74 1.89
C PRO A 281 -39.71 -6.92 0.93
#